data_AF-B1TEL5-F1
#
_entry.id   AF-B1TEL5-F1
#
_cell.length_a   1.000
_cell.length_b   1.000
_cell.length_c   1.000
_cell.angle_alpha   90.00
_cell.angle_beta   90.00
_cell.angle_gamma   90.00
#
_symmetry.space_group_name_H-M   'P 1'
#
loop_
_entity.id
_entity.type
_entity.pdbx_description
1 polymer ?
#
loop_
_entity_poly.entity_id
_entity_poly.type
_entity_poly.pdbx_seq_one_letter_code
_entity_poly.pdbx_strand_id
1 'polypeptide(L)'
;MLRRDGDHHRVTGRKYYSTGTAFADFARINVENEQGDALAVIIPVARGGVRVLDDWDGMGQRMTASGSLLLHDVQVFADEVAARDGSTLVGRHCGALRQLHLVATAAGIVRNVVADARRYVLTHGRPVLHSSAPSARDDHFIQQIVGELSAHSHAIDALVRDNAAALDRSADAIEAGARMRTNACSTARSRPHARS
;
A
#
# COMPACT_ATOMS: atom_id res chain seq x y z
N MET A 1 -5.07 -19.62 -11.11
CA MET A 1 -5.09 -20.86 -10.33
C MET A 1 -3.69 -21.45 -10.31
N LEU A 2 -3.19 -21.82 -9.14
CA LEU A 2 -1.93 -22.53 -8.95
C LEU A 2 -2.21 -24.04 -8.97
N ARG A 3 -1.49 -24.78 -9.80
CA ARG A 3 -1.62 -26.25 -9.90
C ARG A 3 -0.27 -26.89 -9.64
N ARG A 4 -0.27 -28.10 -9.09
CA ARG A 4 0.96 -28.86 -8.86
C ARG A 4 1.45 -29.46 -10.18
N ASP A 5 2.77 -29.39 -10.43
CA ASP A 5 3.45 -29.99 -11.57
C ASP A 5 4.78 -30.61 -11.11
N GLY A 6 4.72 -31.89 -10.71
CA GLY A 6 5.86 -32.59 -10.09
C GLY A 6 6.32 -31.90 -8.79
N ASP A 7 7.60 -31.52 -8.75
CA ASP A 7 8.23 -30.80 -7.64
C ASP A 7 7.99 -29.27 -7.68
N HIS A 8 7.29 -28.80 -8.71
CA HIS A 8 7.02 -27.38 -8.94
C HIS A 8 5.52 -27.13 -9.03
N HIS A 9 5.17 -25.88 -9.31
CA HIS A 9 3.81 -25.46 -9.56
C HIS A 9 3.73 -24.71 -10.89
N ARG A 10 2.52 -24.64 -11.45
CA ARG A 10 2.20 -23.78 -12.58
C ARG A 10 1.07 -22.84 -12.25
N VAL A 11 1.18 -21.60 -12.71
CA VAL A 11 0.12 -20.60 -12.57
C VAL A 11 -0.37 -20.13 -13.94
N THR A 12 -1.69 -20.21 -14.11
CA THR A 12 -2.40 -19.61 -15.24
C THR A 12 -3.50 -18.71 -14.70
N GLY A 13 -3.63 -17.53 -15.29
CA GLY A 13 -4.67 -16.57 -14.92
C GLY A 13 -4.41 -15.17 -15.44
N ARG A 14 -5.31 -14.27 -15.06
CA ARG A 14 -5.23 -12.84 -15.35
C ARG A 14 -5.46 -12.05 -14.08
N LYS A 15 -4.55 -11.12 -13.80
CA LYS A 15 -4.69 -10.13 -12.74
C LYS A 15 -4.96 -8.79 -13.40
N TYR A 16 -6.10 -8.17 -13.12
CA TYR A 16 -6.54 -6.95 -13.81
C TYR A 16 -5.85 -5.67 -13.34
N TYR A 17 -5.35 -5.65 -12.10
CA TYR A 17 -4.67 -4.49 -11.53
C TYR A 17 -3.33 -4.90 -10.94
N SER A 18 -2.25 -4.46 -11.57
CA SER A 18 -0.88 -4.84 -11.20
C SER A 18 0.01 -3.62 -11.06
N THR A 19 -0.36 -2.71 -10.14
CA THR A 19 0.33 -1.45 -9.84
C THR A 19 1.85 -1.61 -9.81
N GLY A 20 2.54 -0.82 -10.63
CA GLY A 20 4.00 -0.75 -10.71
C GLY A 20 4.68 -1.97 -11.36
N THR A 21 3.95 -3.02 -11.75
CA THR A 21 4.56 -4.27 -12.25
C THR A 21 5.30 -4.08 -13.56
N ALA A 22 4.91 -3.09 -14.39
CA ALA A 22 5.63 -2.74 -15.60
C ALA A 22 7.09 -2.29 -15.39
N PHE A 23 7.43 -1.87 -14.16
CA PHE A 23 8.76 -1.40 -13.78
C PHE A 23 9.41 -2.26 -12.69
N ALA A 24 8.82 -3.39 -12.33
CA ALA A 24 9.28 -4.24 -11.24
C ALA A 24 10.08 -5.44 -11.77
N ASP A 25 11.13 -5.83 -11.04
CA ASP A 25 11.86 -7.08 -11.33
C ASP A 25 11.07 -8.32 -10.91
N PHE A 26 10.27 -8.19 -9.84
CA PHE A 26 9.47 -9.27 -9.26
C PHE A 26 8.00 -8.88 -9.13
N ALA A 27 7.10 -9.81 -9.45
CA ALA A 27 5.68 -9.69 -9.23
C ALA A 27 5.24 -10.53 -8.03
N ARG A 28 4.60 -9.89 -7.05
CA ARG A 28 3.81 -10.58 -6.02
C ARG A 28 2.38 -10.79 -6.52
N ILE A 29 1.96 -12.04 -6.62
CA ILE A 29 0.66 -12.43 -7.15
C ILE A 29 -0.07 -13.26 -6.08
N ASN A 30 -1.30 -12.86 -5.74
CA ASN A 30 -2.15 -13.72 -4.91
C ASN A 30 -2.80 -14.75 -5.82
N VAL A 31 -2.76 -16.01 -5.41
CA VAL A 31 -3.29 -17.15 -6.15
C VAL A 31 -4.09 -18.04 -5.22
N GLU A 32 -4.96 -18.87 -5.80
CA GLU A 32 -5.62 -19.97 -5.11
C GLU A 32 -5.09 -21.28 -5.70
N ASN A 33 -4.81 -22.25 -4.83
CA ASN A 33 -4.47 -23.61 -5.24
C ASN A 33 -5.73 -24.42 -5.59
N GLU A 34 -5.55 -25.69 -5.95
CA GLU A 34 -6.65 -26.60 -6.31
C GLU A 34 -7.58 -26.93 -5.13
N GLN A 35 -7.12 -26.71 -3.90
CA GLN A 35 -7.86 -26.90 -2.65
C GLN A 35 -8.62 -25.65 -2.23
N GLY A 36 -8.46 -24.51 -2.92
CA GLY A 36 -9.06 -23.23 -2.59
C GLY A 36 -8.29 -22.42 -1.53
N ASP A 37 -7.08 -22.85 -1.16
CA ASP A 37 -6.24 -22.10 -0.21
C ASP A 37 -5.67 -20.86 -0.87
N ALA A 38 -5.77 -19.74 -0.16
CA ALA A 38 -5.16 -18.49 -0.58
C ALA A 38 -3.64 -18.51 -0.33
N LEU A 39 -2.88 -18.35 -1.39
CA LEU A 39 -1.41 -18.31 -1.39
C LEU A 39 -0.91 -17.02 -2.04
N ALA A 40 0.35 -16.71 -1.82
CA ALA A 40 1.06 -15.70 -2.57
C ALA A 40 2.26 -16.33 -3.27
N VAL A 41 2.49 -15.96 -4.52
CA VAL A 41 3.70 -16.32 -5.27
C VAL A 41 4.50 -15.05 -5.58
N ILE A 42 5.82 -15.14 -5.50
CA ILE A 42 6.73 -14.05 -5.84
C ILE A 42 7.65 -14.57 -6.94
N ILE A 43 7.49 -14.03 -8.15
CA ILE A 43 8.17 -14.53 -9.35
C ILE A 43 8.82 -13.39 -10.12
N PRO A 44 9.96 -13.59 -10.81
CA PRO A 44 10.50 -12.60 -11.73
C PRO A 44 9.49 -12.24 -12.82
N VAL A 45 9.35 -10.95 -13.13
CA VAL A 45 8.49 -10.48 -14.21
C VAL A 45 8.97 -10.99 -15.58
N ALA A 46 10.28 -11.24 -15.72
CA ALA A 46 10.87 -11.79 -16.94
C ALA A 46 10.64 -13.31 -17.14
N ARG A 47 9.96 -14.00 -16.22
CA ARG A 47 9.72 -15.45 -16.32
C ARG A 47 8.84 -15.77 -17.53
N GLY A 48 9.20 -16.82 -18.26
CA GLY A 48 8.41 -17.34 -19.37
C GLY A 48 6.94 -17.53 -19.00
N GLY A 49 6.05 -17.04 -19.87
CA GLY A 49 4.59 -17.08 -19.67
C GLY A 49 4.02 -15.88 -18.90
N VAL A 50 4.84 -15.00 -18.33
CA VAL A 50 4.41 -13.73 -17.75
C VAL A 50 4.35 -12.66 -18.84
N ARG A 51 3.21 -11.95 -18.94
CA ARG A 51 3.05 -10.83 -19.86
C ARG A 51 2.40 -9.65 -19.15
N VAL A 52 3.14 -8.55 -19.00
CA VAL A 52 2.61 -7.27 -18.53
C VAL A 52 1.91 -6.58 -19.71
N LEU A 53 0.70 -6.08 -19.48
CA LEU A 53 -0.04 -5.26 -20.44
C LEU A 53 0.01 -3.80 -20.01
N ASP A 54 0.22 -2.92 -20.98
CA ASP A 54 0.11 -1.47 -20.82
C ASP A 54 -1.32 -1.01 -21.17
N ASP A 55 -2.29 -1.47 -20.36
CA ASP A 55 -3.72 -1.21 -20.56
C ASP A 55 -4.33 -0.37 -19.42
N TRP A 56 -3.49 0.37 -18.68
CA TRP A 56 -3.96 1.26 -17.62
C TRP A 56 -4.50 2.58 -18.17
N ASP A 57 -5.81 2.80 -18.06
CA ASP A 57 -6.49 4.04 -18.47
C ASP A 57 -7.37 4.61 -17.35
N GLY A 58 -6.74 4.97 -16.22
CA GLY A 58 -7.42 5.62 -15.10
C GLY A 58 -7.60 7.12 -15.29
N MET A 59 -8.70 7.70 -14.80
CA MET A 59 -8.94 9.16 -14.84
C MET A 59 -7.85 9.99 -14.11
N GLY A 60 -7.22 9.39 -13.09
CA GLY A 60 -6.12 9.92 -12.31
C GLY A 60 -5.11 8.82 -12.01
N GLN A 61 -4.02 9.15 -11.31
CA GLN A 61 -2.92 8.19 -11.05
C GLN A 61 -2.43 7.51 -12.35
N ARG A 62 -2.39 8.26 -13.46
CA ARG A 62 -2.09 7.74 -14.81
C ARG A 62 -0.71 7.10 -14.93
N MET A 63 0.22 7.48 -14.05
CA MET A 63 1.60 6.99 -14.05
C MET A 63 1.87 5.84 -13.07
N THR A 64 0.85 5.20 -12.50
CA THR A 64 1.06 4.08 -11.57
C THR A 64 1.29 2.74 -12.26
N ALA A 65 1.14 2.67 -13.59
CA ALA A 65 1.24 1.44 -14.37
C ALA A 65 0.42 0.28 -13.75
N SER A 66 -0.86 0.53 -13.48
CA SER A 66 -1.76 -0.42 -12.81
C SER A 66 -2.44 -1.39 -13.79
N GLY A 67 -1.80 -1.70 -14.91
CA GLY A 67 -2.35 -2.54 -15.97
C GLY A 67 -2.48 -4.02 -15.59
N SER A 68 -2.99 -4.79 -16.55
CA SER A 68 -3.20 -6.23 -16.45
C SER A 68 -1.87 -6.99 -16.47
N LEU A 69 -1.79 -8.07 -15.69
CA LEU A 69 -0.74 -9.09 -15.76
C LEU A 69 -1.38 -10.40 -16.21
N LEU A 70 -0.88 -10.96 -17.32
CA LEU A 70 -1.28 -12.27 -17.82
C LEU A 70 -0.24 -13.31 -17.44
N LEU A 71 -0.74 -14.47 -17.03
CA LEU A 71 0.05 -15.63 -16.63
C LEU A 71 -0.43 -16.80 -17.48
N HIS A 72 0.44 -17.34 -18.31
CA HIS A 72 0.18 -18.51 -19.12
C HIS A 72 1.18 -19.61 -18.80
N ASP A 73 0.73 -20.62 -18.06
CA ASP A 73 1.51 -21.81 -17.72
C ASP A 73 2.87 -21.52 -17.07
N VAL A 74 2.89 -20.47 -16.23
CA VAL A 74 4.10 -19.93 -15.64
C VAL A 74 4.63 -20.86 -14.56
N GLN A 75 5.89 -21.27 -14.67
CA GLN A 75 6.55 -22.09 -13.67
C GLN A 75 6.77 -21.31 -12.37
N VAL A 76 6.44 -21.93 -11.24
CA VAL A 76 6.64 -21.41 -9.88
C VAL A 76 7.36 -22.47 -9.06
N PHE A 77 8.51 -22.10 -8.49
CA PHE A 77 9.29 -23.00 -7.63
C PHE A 77 8.69 -23.05 -6.22
N ALA A 78 8.96 -24.13 -5.48
CA ALA A 78 8.35 -24.34 -4.17
C ALA A 78 8.74 -23.27 -3.14
N ASP A 79 9.95 -22.73 -3.23
CA ASP A 79 10.48 -21.65 -2.40
C ASP A 79 9.91 -20.26 -2.75
N GLU A 80 9.24 -20.14 -3.90
CA GLU A 80 8.58 -18.91 -4.34
C GLU A 80 7.12 -18.81 -3.90
N VAL A 81 6.61 -19.87 -3.26
CA VAL A 81 5.26 -19.95 -2.71
C VAL A 81 5.28 -19.62 -1.23
N ALA A 82 4.50 -18.62 -0.83
CA ALA A 82 4.29 -18.24 0.55
C ALA A 82 2.83 -18.41 0.96
N ALA A 83 2.62 -18.94 2.16
CA ALA A 83 1.30 -18.94 2.78
C ALA A 83 0.81 -17.50 2.98
N ARG A 84 -0.44 -17.24 2.63
CA ARG A 84 -1.06 -15.93 2.85
C ARG A 84 -1.93 -15.99 4.09
N ASP A 85 -1.35 -15.67 5.25
CA ASP A 85 -2.11 -15.50 6.48
C ASP A 85 -2.23 -14.02 6.88
N GLY A 86 -3.38 -13.42 6.53
CA GLY A 86 -3.73 -12.06 6.92
C GLY A 86 -4.19 -11.92 8.38
N SER A 87 -4.40 -13.03 9.10
CA SER A 87 -4.86 -13.02 10.48
C SER A 87 -3.74 -12.73 11.47
N THR A 88 -2.48 -12.97 11.08
CA THR A 88 -1.29 -12.69 11.89
C THR A 88 -1.15 -11.21 12.25
N LEU A 89 -0.49 -10.92 13.38
CA LEU A 89 -0.19 -9.55 13.79
C LEU A 89 0.65 -8.82 12.72
N VAL A 90 1.64 -9.49 12.13
CA VAL A 90 2.46 -8.95 11.04
C VAL A 90 1.60 -8.65 9.81
N GLY A 91 0.72 -9.57 9.42
CA GLY A 91 -0.18 -9.39 8.28
C GLY A 91 -1.11 -8.19 8.45
N ARG A 92 -1.72 -8.04 9.64
CA ARG A 92 -2.58 -6.89 9.98
C ARG A 92 -1.79 -5.58 10.00
N HIS A 93 -0.61 -5.57 10.61
CA HIS A 93 0.29 -4.40 10.63
C HIS A 93 0.66 -3.95 9.21
N CYS A 94 1.15 -4.86 8.37
CA CYS A 94 1.46 -4.57 6.96
C CYS A 94 0.22 -4.15 6.14
N GLY A 95 -0.98 -4.59 6.54
CA GLY A 95 -2.25 -4.10 5.99
C GLY A 95 -2.50 -2.64 6.31
N ALA A 96 -2.42 -2.27 7.59
CA ALA A 96 -2.60 -0.90 8.06
C ALA A 96 -1.52 0.05 7.52
N LEU A 97 -0.26 -0.40 7.44
CA LEU A 97 0.85 0.38 6.86
C LEU A 97 0.60 0.76 5.40
N ARG A 98 0.09 -0.17 4.59
CA ARG A 98 -0.28 0.12 3.19
C ARG A 98 -1.40 1.16 3.10
N GLN A 99 -2.39 1.11 4.00
CA GLN A 99 -3.44 2.12 4.06
C GLN A 99 -2.89 3.49 4.47
N LEU A 100 -2.01 3.54 5.48
CA LEU A 100 -1.36 4.77 5.88
C LEU A 100 -0.57 5.41 4.73
N HIS A 101 0.13 4.60 3.92
CA HIS A 101 0.83 5.08 2.74
C HIS A 101 -0.11 5.77 1.72
N LEU A 102 -1.29 5.19 1.47
CA LEU A 102 -2.30 5.79 0.60
C LEU A 102 -2.83 7.11 1.18
N VAL A 103 -3.14 7.14 2.48
CA VAL A 103 -3.63 8.35 3.16
C VAL A 103 -2.55 9.44 3.19
N ALA A 104 -1.29 9.10 3.40
CA ALA A 104 -0.17 10.04 3.36
C ALA A 104 0.02 10.63 1.95
N THR A 105 -0.17 9.82 0.91
CA THR A 105 -0.18 10.29 -0.49
C THR A 105 -1.33 11.28 -0.72
N ALA A 106 -2.54 10.96 -0.26
CA ALA A 106 -3.69 11.84 -0.33
C ALA A 106 -3.47 13.16 0.44
N ALA A 107 -2.83 13.11 1.61
CA ALA A 107 -2.44 14.30 2.37
C ALA A 107 -1.52 15.22 1.55
N GLY A 108 -0.56 14.65 0.80
CA GLY A 108 0.27 15.42 -0.13
C GLY A 108 -0.53 16.10 -1.24
N ILE A 109 -1.54 15.43 -1.79
CA ILE A 109 -2.45 16.02 -2.78
C ILE A 109 -3.24 17.17 -2.16
N VAL A 110 -3.76 17.01 -0.95
CA VAL A 110 -4.48 18.09 -0.24
C VAL A 110 -3.58 19.29 0.02
N ARG A 111 -2.32 19.08 0.44
CA ARG A 111 -1.34 20.19 0.58
C ARG A 111 -1.14 20.94 -0.73
N ASN A 112 -1.07 20.24 -1.86
CA ASN A 112 -0.98 20.86 -3.18
C ASN A 112 -2.25 21.65 -3.52
N VAL A 113 -3.44 21.13 -3.19
CA VAL A 113 -4.71 21.85 -3.37
C VAL A 113 -4.72 23.16 -2.59
N VAL A 114 -4.25 23.18 -1.33
CA VAL A 114 -4.14 24.41 -0.53
C VAL A 114 -3.16 25.40 -1.17
N ALA A 115 -1.99 24.92 -1.58
CA ALA A 115 -0.97 25.74 -2.24
C ALA A 115 -1.49 26.36 -3.55
N ASP A 116 -2.19 25.56 -4.36
CA ASP A 116 -2.78 25.98 -5.63
C ASP A 116 -3.93 26.97 -5.42
N ALA A 117 -4.81 26.73 -4.45
CA ALA A 117 -5.86 27.67 -4.09
C ALA A 117 -5.27 29.03 -3.67
N ARG A 118 -4.27 29.03 -2.78
CA ARG A 118 -3.58 30.26 -2.35
C ARG A 118 -2.93 30.96 -3.53
N ARG A 119 -2.21 30.22 -4.38
CA ARG A 119 -1.57 30.77 -5.57
C ARG A 119 -2.60 31.40 -6.50
N TYR A 120 -3.70 30.72 -6.78
CA TYR A 120 -4.76 31.20 -7.65
C TYR A 120 -5.37 32.49 -7.12
N VAL A 121 -5.74 32.54 -5.83
CA VAL A 121 -6.30 33.74 -5.18
C VAL A 121 -5.36 34.94 -5.29
N LEU A 122 -4.05 34.74 -5.13
CA LEU A 122 -3.07 35.83 -5.16
C LEU A 122 -2.73 36.33 -6.57
N THR A 123 -2.87 35.48 -7.60
CA THR A 123 -2.35 35.77 -8.95
C THR A 123 -3.43 35.96 -10.02
N HIS A 124 -4.59 35.31 -9.86
CA HIS A 124 -5.65 35.29 -10.86
C HIS A 124 -7.03 35.58 -10.26
N GLY A 125 -7.18 35.48 -8.94
CA GLY A 125 -8.47 35.59 -8.25
C GLY A 125 -9.14 36.93 -8.47
N ARG A 126 -10.47 36.90 -8.60
CA ARG A 126 -11.34 38.07 -8.52
C ARG A 126 -12.25 37.94 -7.31
N PRO A 127 -12.58 39.06 -6.62
CA PRO A 127 -13.57 39.01 -5.56
C PRO A 127 -14.92 38.49 -6.11
N VAL A 128 -15.76 37.96 -5.23
CA VAL A 128 -17.10 37.49 -5.61
C VAL A 128 -17.89 38.67 -6.17
N LEU A 129 -18.74 38.45 -7.17
CA LEU A 129 -19.43 39.51 -7.93
C LEU A 129 -20.17 40.53 -7.05
N HIS A 130 -20.68 40.11 -5.90
CA HIS A 130 -21.44 40.94 -4.96
C HIS A 130 -20.65 41.30 -3.69
N SER A 131 -19.36 41.01 -3.67
CA SER A 131 -18.47 41.36 -2.57
C SER A 131 -18.00 42.80 -2.70
N SER A 132 -17.89 43.50 -1.57
CA SER A 132 -17.31 44.85 -1.51
C SER A 132 -15.77 44.83 -1.44
N ALA A 133 -15.16 43.64 -1.40
CA ALA A 133 -13.72 43.51 -1.28
C ALA A 133 -12.99 44.05 -2.53
N PRO A 134 -11.88 44.79 -2.34
CA PRO A 134 -11.12 45.36 -3.46
C PRO A 134 -10.33 44.28 -4.24
N SER A 135 -10.16 43.09 -3.68
CA SER A 135 -9.43 41.99 -4.30
C SER A 135 -9.88 40.64 -3.77
N ALA A 136 -9.53 39.55 -4.47
CA ALA A 136 -9.89 38.19 -4.04
C ALA A 136 -9.28 37.78 -2.71
N ARG A 137 -8.07 38.26 -2.37
CA ARG A 137 -7.43 37.96 -1.09
C ARG A 137 -8.10 38.66 0.09
N ASP A 138 -8.85 39.73 -0.16
CA ASP A 138 -9.54 40.53 0.85
C ASP A 138 -11.03 40.15 0.96
N ASP A 139 -11.49 39.20 0.13
CA ASP A 139 -12.87 38.72 0.09
C ASP A 139 -13.11 37.65 1.16
N HIS A 140 -14.10 37.87 2.04
CA HIS A 140 -14.36 36.97 3.16
C HIS A 140 -14.85 35.57 2.77
N PHE A 141 -15.53 35.41 1.64
CA PHE A 141 -16.03 34.11 1.17
C PHE A 141 -14.85 33.30 0.64
N ILE A 142 -13.95 33.97 -0.10
CA ILE A 142 -12.72 33.34 -0.59
C ILE A 142 -11.80 32.99 0.59
N GLN A 143 -11.62 33.89 1.55
CA GLN A 143 -10.83 33.61 2.76
C GLN A 143 -11.41 32.45 3.57
N GLN A 144 -12.74 32.34 3.70
CA GLN A 144 -13.37 31.21 4.37
C GLN A 144 -12.98 29.89 3.70
N ILE A 145 -13.14 29.76 2.38
CA ILE A 145 -12.80 28.52 1.66
C ILE A 145 -11.31 28.18 1.80
N VAL A 146 -10.41 29.17 1.65
CA VAL A 146 -8.97 28.95 1.84
C VAL A 146 -8.66 28.53 3.28
N GLY A 147 -9.34 29.12 4.27
CA GLY A 147 -9.24 28.76 5.68
C GLY A 147 -9.70 27.33 5.95
N GLU A 148 -10.85 26.92 5.40
CA GLU A 148 -11.37 25.56 5.51
C GLU A 148 -10.42 24.53 4.88
N LEU A 149 -9.91 24.80 3.67
CA LEU A 149 -8.91 23.95 3.02
C LEU A 149 -7.65 23.81 3.88
N SER A 150 -7.18 24.92 4.47
CA SER A 150 -6.00 24.94 5.34
C SER A 150 -6.23 24.15 6.63
N ALA A 151 -7.40 24.30 7.25
CA ALA A 151 -7.78 23.57 8.46
C ALA A 151 -7.88 22.06 8.21
N HIS A 152 -8.51 21.64 7.12
CA HIS A 152 -8.56 20.24 6.72
C HIS A 152 -7.17 19.67 6.45
N SER A 153 -6.32 20.39 5.70
CA SER A 153 -4.95 19.95 5.45
C SER A 153 -4.16 19.76 6.75
N HIS A 154 -4.30 20.68 7.70
CA HIS A 154 -3.64 20.59 9.00
C HIS A 154 -4.13 19.39 9.81
N ALA A 155 -5.44 19.18 9.87
CA ALA A 155 -6.04 18.06 10.58
C ALA A 155 -5.60 16.71 9.98
N ILE A 156 -5.58 16.59 8.65
CA ILE A 156 -5.10 15.39 7.95
C ILE A 156 -3.63 15.11 8.29
N ASP A 157 -2.76 16.11 8.27
CA ASP A 157 -1.35 15.95 8.62
C ASP A 157 -1.16 15.50 10.08
N ALA A 158 -1.98 16.01 11.01
CA ALA A 158 -1.97 15.57 12.40
C ALA A 158 -2.40 14.10 12.54
N LEU A 159 -3.49 13.70 11.86
CA LEU A 159 -3.98 12.33 11.87
C LEU A 159 -2.97 11.35 11.24
N VAL A 160 -2.34 11.72 10.13
CA VAL A 160 -1.30 10.88 9.50
C VAL A 160 -0.12 10.67 10.45
N ARG A 161 0.35 11.72 11.12
CA ARG A 161 1.43 11.61 12.12
C ARG A 161 1.07 10.72 13.29
N ASP A 162 -0.14 10.86 13.84
CA ASP A 162 -0.60 10.04 14.97
C ASP A 162 -0.72 8.56 14.58
N ASN A 163 -1.29 8.27 13.40
CA ASN A 163 -1.39 6.91 12.89
C ASN A 163 -0.02 6.29 12.58
N ALA A 164 0.94 7.08 12.09
CA ALA A 164 2.32 6.63 11.91
C ALA A 164 2.94 6.22 13.25
N ALA A 165 2.84 7.07 14.28
CA ALA A 165 3.36 6.77 15.61
C ALA A 165 2.68 5.53 16.24
N ALA A 166 1.38 5.32 15.97
CA ALA A 166 0.67 4.11 16.41
C ALA A 166 1.19 2.85 15.71
N LEU A 167 1.51 2.93 14.42
CA LEU A 167 2.12 1.82 13.69
C LEU A 167 3.55 1.54 14.15
N ASP A 168 4.36 2.56 14.43
CA ASP A 168 5.71 2.37 14.98
C ASP A 168 5.67 1.57 16.29
N ARG A 169 4.80 1.98 17.23
CA ARG A 169 4.58 1.23 18.48
C ARG A 169 4.11 -0.22 18.22
N SER A 170 3.26 -0.42 17.21
CA SER A 170 2.82 -1.76 16.82
C SER A 170 3.97 -2.60 16.27
N ALA A 171 4.89 -2.02 15.49
CA ALA A 171 6.04 -2.72 14.95
C ALA A 171 6.98 -3.16 16.09
N ASP A 172 7.30 -2.25 17.01
CA ASP A 172 8.14 -2.52 18.18
C ASP A 172 7.56 -3.65 19.04
N ALA A 173 6.25 -3.62 19.29
CA ALA A 173 5.57 -4.66 20.08
C ALA A 173 5.60 -6.04 19.39
N ILE A 174 5.41 -6.07 18.07
CA ILE A 174 5.49 -7.30 17.27
C ILE A 174 6.90 -7.90 17.36
N GLU A 175 7.94 -7.06 17.22
CA GLU A 175 9.33 -7.49 17.29
C GLU A 175 9.70 -7.99 18.69
N ALA A 176 9.34 -7.24 19.74
CA ALA A 176 9.58 -7.62 21.12
C ALA A 176 8.93 -8.98 21.44
N GLY A 177 7.67 -9.18 21.02
CA GLY A 177 6.97 -10.45 21.18
C GLY A 177 7.63 -11.61 20.44
N ALA A 178 8.22 -11.36 19.26
CA ALA A 178 8.99 -12.36 18.53
C ALA A 178 10.27 -12.75 19.29
N ARG A 179 11.04 -11.78 19.78
CA ARG A 179 12.26 -12.01 20.56
C ARG A 179 11.97 -12.83 21.84
N MET A 180 10.90 -12.51 22.55
CA MET A 180 10.50 -13.26 23.76
C MET A 180 10.18 -14.73 23.46
N ARG A 181 9.46 -15.02 22.36
CA ARG A 181 9.17 -16.41 21.95
C ARG A 181 10.44 -17.19 21.58
N THR A 182 11.37 -16.55 20.87
CA THR A 182 12.67 -17.16 20.53
C THR A 182 13.48 -17.48 21.79
N ASN A 183 13.54 -16.55 22.74
CA ASN A 183 14.25 -16.74 24.01
C ASN A 183 13.61 -17.84 24.87
N ALA A 184 12.28 -17.90 24.95
CA ALA A 184 11.56 -18.97 25.64
C ALA A 184 11.80 -20.35 25.01
N CYS A 185 11.86 -20.44 23.67
CA CYS A 185 12.18 -21.69 22.97
C CYS A 185 13.65 -22.12 23.22
N SER A 186 14.58 -21.17 23.26
CA SER A 186 16.00 -21.44 23.54
C SER A 186 16.25 -21.94 24.97
N THR A 187 15.54 -21.37 25.95
CA THR A 187 15.62 -21.78 27.37
C THR A 187 14.91 -23.11 27.65
N ALA A 188 13.86 -23.44 26.90
CA ALA A 188 13.23 -24.75 26.95
C ALA A 188 14.15 -25.88 26.40
N ARG A 189 14.98 -25.59 25.38
CA ARG A 189 15.95 -26.56 24.83
C ARG A 189 17.20 -26.75 25.69
N SER A 190 17.51 -25.82 26.61
CA SER A 190 18.71 -25.87 27.44
C SER A 190 18.51 -26.54 28.82
N ARG A 191 17.35 -27.12 29.10
CA ARG A 191 17.14 -27.92 30.33
C ARG A 191 17.62 -29.37 30.09
N PRO A 192 18.78 -29.80 30.63
CA PRO A 192 19.19 -31.20 30.54
C PRO A 192 18.18 -32.08 31.31
N HIS A 193 17.79 -33.21 30.70
CA HIS A 193 17.10 -34.29 31.40
C HIS A 193 17.98 -34.79 32.54
N ALA A 194 17.72 -34.32 33.76
CA ALA A 194 18.17 -34.99 34.97
C ALA A 194 17.44 -36.35 35.03
N ARG A 195 18.14 -37.41 34.63
CA ARG A 195 17.71 -38.80 34.86
C ARG A 195 18.02 -39.14 36.32
N SER A 196 17.00 -39.54 37.06
CA SER A 196 17.10 -40.35 38.28
C SER A 196 16.82 -41.80 37.92
#